data_AF-X1AHU3-F1
#
_entry.id   AF-X1AHU3-F1
#
_cell.length_a   1.000
_cell.length_b   1.000
_cell.length_c   1.000
_cell.angle_alpha   90.00
_cell.angle_beta   90.00
_cell.angle_gamma   90.00
#
_symmetry.space_group_name_H-M   'P 1'
#
loop_
_entity.id
_entity.type
_entity.pdbx_description
1 polymer ?
#
loop_
_entity_poly.entity_id
_entity_poly.type
_entity_poly.pdbx_seq_one_letter_code
_entity_poly.pdbx_strand_id
1 'polypeptide(L)'
;NSFVEEMLDMRVLGMRKVTDLPSMVKHFESGLKIDKDLYLSEVYPGSSKVILKEKEVPLILSSNYGSGKVFFLSFDMSHESIRRWSGAANLLSELLAAEGSLFPENRTSLADKIEPILIDVVGVTVPRFGHVAAFLLSYLGVVILSCIIFRFRKRPELAWLIFPVAVPIAISIAYQMGQVGKGETGLSVSEISVTELSPGYGQGMSRGYLGFFSPDGLTTSITFNEPTCYGPRPSRVIPERPPFRLIEVQQEVLFTLKDLTLKAGTLQTLSFNNIASLGEGIDGEIALTKDGLVGQITNRTGQQLDGCLLVYT
;
A
#
# COMPACT_ATOMS: atom_id res chain seq x y z
N ASN A 1 -27.19 1.66 25.52
CA ASN A 1 -26.53 0.36 25.22
C ASN A 1 -26.83 -0.21 23.84
N SER A 2 -27.84 0.28 23.09
CA SER A 2 -28.16 -0.29 21.76
C SER A 2 -27.05 -0.15 20.71
N PHE A 3 -26.30 0.96 20.72
CA PHE A 3 -25.29 1.24 19.69
C PHE A 3 -24.11 0.22 19.68
N VAL A 4 -23.60 -0.15 20.86
CA VAL A 4 -22.49 -1.13 20.97
C VAL A 4 -22.97 -2.53 20.60
N GLU A 5 -24.20 -2.88 20.99
CA GLU A 5 -24.84 -4.15 20.66
C GLU A 5 -25.09 -4.30 19.16
N GLU A 6 -25.46 -3.21 18.47
CA GLU A 6 -25.64 -3.15 17.03
C GLU A 6 -24.30 -3.25 16.28
N MET A 7 -23.29 -2.50 16.71
CA MET A 7 -21.98 -2.44 16.06
C MET A 7 -21.21 -3.78 16.12
N LEU A 8 -21.34 -4.49 17.23
CA LEU A 8 -20.69 -5.78 17.45
C LEU A 8 -21.63 -6.97 17.20
N ASP A 9 -22.89 -6.75 16.81
CA ASP A 9 -23.94 -7.76 16.73
C ASP A 9 -23.89 -8.75 17.91
N MET A 10 -24.12 -8.21 19.10
CA MET A 10 -24.00 -8.92 20.36
C MET A 10 -25.04 -8.43 21.36
N ARG A 11 -25.42 -9.25 22.34
CA ARG A 11 -26.34 -8.85 23.42
C ARG A 11 -25.72 -9.04 24.79
N VAL A 12 -25.75 -8.00 25.62
CA VAL A 12 -25.26 -8.09 27.00
C VAL A 12 -26.35 -8.70 27.88
N LEU A 13 -26.07 -9.86 28.46
CA LEU A 13 -27.01 -10.62 29.29
C LEU A 13 -26.90 -10.26 30.78
N GLY A 14 -25.72 -9.86 31.24
CA GLY A 14 -25.49 -9.53 32.65
C GLY A 14 -24.01 -9.46 33.01
N MET A 15 -23.72 -9.61 34.30
CA MET A 15 -22.35 -9.65 34.82
C MET A 15 -22.13 -10.91 35.67
N ARG A 16 -20.98 -11.55 35.49
CA ARG A 16 -20.53 -12.68 36.29
C ARG A 16 -19.26 -12.32 37.04
N LYS A 17 -19.27 -12.50 38.36
CA LYS A 17 -18.06 -12.41 39.17
C LYS A 17 -17.18 -13.63 38.92
N VAL A 18 -15.89 -13.40 38.72
CA VAL A 18 -14.90 -14.44 38.43
C VAL A 18 -13.67 -14.27 39.32
N THR A 19 -13.10 -15.39 39.75
CA THR A 19 -11.94 -15.45 40.64
C THR A 19 -10.67 -15.94 39.95
N ASP A 20 -10.79 -16.52 38.75
CA ASP A 20 -9.65 -16.95 37.93
C ASP A 20 -10.00 -16.95 36.43
N LEU A 21 -9.02 -16.68 35.57
CA LEU A 21 -9.15 -16.66 34.11
C LEU A 21 -8.08 -17.56 33.47
N PRO A 22 -8.19 -18.89 33.63
CA PRO A 22 -7.21 -19.84 33.12
C PRO A 22 -7.04 -19.75 31.59
N SER A 23 -8.08 -19.35 30.85
CA SER A 23 -7.98 -19.21 29.39
C SER A 23 -7.06 -18.06 28.99
N MET A 24 -7.01 -16.97 29.78
CA MET A 24 -6.07 -15.87 29.55
C MET A 24 -4.65 -16.28 29.91
N VAL A 25 -4.46 -16.98 31.03
CA VAL A 25 -3.13 -17.45 31.46
C VAL A 25 -2.54 -18.41 30.42
N LYS A 26 -3.38 -19.29 29.85
CA LYS A 26 -2.98 -20.23 28.81
C LYS A 26 -2.65 -19.54 27.49
N HIS A 27 -3.44 -18.55 27.07
CA HIS A 27 -3.25 -17.87 25.77
C HIS A 27 -2.05 -16.93 25.77
N PHE A 28 -1.78 -16.24 26.89
CA PHE A 28 -0.72 -15.23 26.99
C PHE A 28 0.49 -15.69 27.81
N GLU A 29 0.55 -16.98 28.17
CA GLU A 29 1.62 -17.65 28.91
C GLU A 29 2.10 -16.89 30.16
N SER A 30 1.19 -16.14 30.80
CA SER A 30 1.50 -15.21 31.89
C SER A 30 0.52 -15.42 33.03
N GLY A 31 1.03 -15.71 34.23
CA GLY A 31 0.20 -15.92 35.42
C GLY A 31 -0.61 -14.68 35.78
N LEU A 32 -1.93 -14.82 35.86
CA LEU A 32 -2.86 -13.78 36.29
C LEU A 32 -3.35 -14.11 37.70
N LYS A 33 -3.16 -13.19 38.65
CA LYS A 33 -3.71 -13.29 40.01
C LYS A 33 -4.78 -12.23 40.21
N ILE A 34 -5.98 -12.68 40.56
CA ILE A 34 -7.14 -11.82 40.79
C ILE A 34 -7.25 -11.59 42.31
N ASP A 35 -6.73 -10.45 42.76
CA ASP A 35 -6.70 -10.09 44.19
C ASP A 35 -8.01 -9.45 44.67
N LYS A 36 -8.87 -8.98 43.74
CA LYS A 36 -10.16 -8.32 44.00
C LYS A 36 -11.23 -8.82 43.04
N ASP A 37 -12.49 -8.63 43.43
CA ASP A 37 -13.67 -9.02 42.65
C ASP A 37 -13.61 -8.52 41.20
N LEU A 38 -13.30 -9.42 40.26
CA LEU A 38 -13.35 -9.15 38.83
C LEU A 38 -14.72 -9.55 38.29
N TYR A 39 -15.34 -8.65 37.53
CA TYR A 39 -16.61 -8.89 36.86
C TYR A 39 -16.40 -9.03 35.35
N LEU A 40 -16.98 -10.07 34.78
CA LEU A 40 -17.10 -10.27 33.34
C LEU A 40 -18.50 -9.91 32.89
N SER A 41 -18.61 -9.16 31.80
CA SER A 41 -19.86 -8.96 31.08
C SER A 41 -20.21 -10.24 30.32
N GLU A 42 -21.34 -10.85 30.65
CA GLU A 42 -21.86 -11.99 29.89
C GLU A 42 -22.49 -11.48 28.60
N VAL A 43 -22.01 -11.99 27.48
CA VAL A 43 -22.44 -11.54 26.16
C VAL A 43 -22.81 -12.74 25.30
N TYR A 44 -23.94 -12.66 24.62
CA TYR A 44 -24.31 -13.58 23.55
C TYR A 44 -23.77 -13.06 22.22
N PRO A 45 -22.82 -13.75 21.57
CA PRO A 45 -22.32 -13.34 20.27
C PRO A 45 -23.35 -13.68 19.20
N GLY A 46 -23.80 -12.69 18.43
CA GLY A 46 -24.56 -12.89 17.20
C GLY A 46 -23.62 -13.32 16.08
N SER A 47 -23.34 -12.44 15.12
CA SER A 47 -22.37 -12.64 14.04
C SER A 47 -20.91 -12.32 14.42
N SER A 48 -20.67 -11.77 15.63
CA SER A 48 -19.31 -11.48 16.10
C SER A 48 -18.41 -12.72 16.18
N LYS A 49 -17.12 -12.54 15.84
CA LYS A 49 -16.11 -13.58 16.00
C LYS A 49 -15.57 -13.57 17.43
N VAL A 50 -15.75 -14.69 18.12
CA VAL A 50 -15.13 -14.93 19.43
C VAL A 50 -13.64 -15.21 19.26
N ILE A 51 -12.78 -14.37 19.83
CA ILE A 51 -11.33 -14.54 19.83
C ILE A 51 -10.90 -15.41 21.00
N LEU A 52 -11.41 -15.10 22.19
CA LEU A 52 -11.09 -15.82 23.42
C LEU A 52 -12.37 -16.02 24.22
N LYS A 53 -12.49 -17.16 24.89
CA LYS A 53 -13.61 -17.50 25.79
C LYS A 53 -13.10 -18.13 27.07
N GLU A 54 -13.81 -17.90 28.17
CA GLU A 54 -13.62 -18.55 29.45
C GLU A 54 -14.82 -19.46 29.70
N LYS A 55 -14.60 -20.78 29.60
CA LYS A 55 -15.68 -21.78 29.56
C LYS A 55 -16.68 -21.46 28.43
N GLU A 56 -17.88 -21.01 28.79
CA GLU A 56 -18.96 -20.63 27.87
C GLU A 56 -19.16 -19.10 27.77
N VAL A 57 -18.34 -18.29 28.46
CA VAL A 57 -18.45 -16.82 28.44
C VAL A 57 -17.39 -16.25 27.48
N PRO A 58 -17.76 -15.53 26.41
CA PRO A 58 -16.81 -14.86 25.55
C PRO A 58 -16.03 -13.80 26.32
N LEU A 59 -14.69 -13.87 26.26
CA LEU A 59 -13.82 -12.88 26.89
C LEU A 59 -13.52 -11.71 25.98
N ILE A 60 -13.21 -12.03 24.72
CA ILE A 60 -12.83 -11.08 23.67
C ILE A 60 -13.64 -11.41 22.43
N LEU A 61 -14.41 -10.44 21.96
CA LEU A 61 -15.15 -10.50 20.70
C LEU A 61 -14.53 -9.53 19.71
N SER A 62 -14.65 -9.85 18.42
CA SER A 62 -14.30 -8.95 17.33
C SER A 62 -15.40 -8.92 16.28
N SER A 63 -15.68 -7.73 15.77
CA SER A 63 -16.56 -7.52 14.61
C SER A 63 -15.88 -6.55 13.65
N ASN A 64 -16.12 -6.71 12.34
CA ASN A 64 -15.73 -5.71 11.36
C ASN A 64 -16.88 -4.71 11.25
N TYR A 65 -16.59 -3.42 11.41
CA TYR A 65 -17.58 -2.36 11.28
C TYR A 65 -17.00 -1.25 10.38
N GLY A 66 -17.63 -1.05 9.22
CA GLY A 66 -17.05 -0.25 8.14
C GLY A 66 -15.69 -0.80 7.69
N SER A 67 -14.70 0.08 7.53
CA SER A 67 -13.30 -0.29 7.24
C SER A 67 -12.49 -0.68 8.49
N GLY A 68 -13.09 -0.59 9.67
CA GLY A 68 -12.43 -0.83 10.95
C GLY A 68 -12.78 -2.18 11.57
N LYS A 69 -12.07 -2.49 12.67
CA LYS A 69 -12.37 -3.64 13.53
C LYS A 69 -12.66 -3.14 14.93
N VAL A 70 -13.75 -3.61 15.51
CA VAL A 70 -14.12 -3.31 16.89
C VAL A 70 -13.84 -4.54 17.73
N PHE A 71 -13.17 -4.33 18.86
CA PHE A 71 -12.98 -5.34 19.88
C PHE A 71 -13.85 -5.04 21.10
N PHE A 72 -14.50 -6.06 21.62
CA PHE A 72 -15.18 -5.98 22.91
C PHE A 72 -14.46 -6.86 23.92
N LEU A 73 -14.15 -6.26 25.07
CA LEU A 73 -13.56 -6.95 26.22
C LEU A 73 -14.64 -7.11 27.28
N SER A 74 -14.89 -8.34 27.69
CA SER A 74 -15.87 -8.63 28.76
C SER A 74 -15.41 -8.13 30.13
N PHE A 75 -14.11 -7.84 30.31
CA PHE A 75 -13.51 -7.39 31.56
C PHE A 75 -13.00 -5.96 31.45
N ASP A 76 -12.93 -5.28 32.60
CA ASP A 76 -12.38 -3.94 32.69
C ASP A 76 -10.84 -3.96 32.67
N MET A 77 -10.24 -3.37 31.64
CA MET A 77 -8.79 -3.20 31.51
C MET A 77 -8.18 -2.29 32.58
N SER A 78 -8.98 -1.42 33.18
CA SER A 78 -8.54 -0.52 34.25
C SER A 78 -8.46 -1.21 35.62
N HIS A 79 -8.98 -2.44 35.74
CA HIS A 79 -8.95 -3.22 36.97
C HIS A 79 -7.52 -3.50 37.45
N GLU A 80 -7.29 -3.39 38.76
CA GLU A 80 -5.97 -3.45 39.40
C GLU A 80 -5.20 -4.73 39.05
N SER A 81 -5.89 -5.87 39.03
CA SER A 81 -5.30 -7.17 38.68
C SER A 81 -4.88 -7.28 37.21
N ILE A 82 -5.59 -6.61 36.29
CA ILE A 82 -5.26 -6.62 34.86
C ILE A 82 -4.12 -5.64 34.58
N ARG A 83 -4.12 -4.47 35.22
CA ARG A 83 -3.05 -3.47 35.06
C ARG A 83 -1.68 -3.95 35.55
N ARG A 84 -1.65 -4.78 36.60
CA ARG A 84 -0.40 -5.36 37.14
C ARG A 84 0.02 -6.66 36.45
N TRP A 85 -0.82 -7.21 35.59
CA TRP A 85 -0.54 -8.47 34.91
C TRP A 85 0.52 -8.27 33.81
N SER A 86 1.56 -9.10 33.86
CA SER A 86 2.66 -9.04 32.89
C SER A 86 2.21 -9.30 31.44
N GLY A 87 1.11 -10.03 31.24
CA GLY A 87 0.56 -10.33 29.92
C GLY A 87 -0.28 -9.21 29.31
N ALA A 88 -0.57 -8.11 30.03
CA ALA A 88 -1.42 -7.03 29.51
C ALA A 88 -0.83 -6.35 28.28
N ALA A 89 0.50 -6.22 28.22
CA ALA A 89 1.19 -5.69 27.05
C ALA A 89 1.06 -6.61 25.82
N ASN A 90 1.10 -7.92 26.03
CA ASN A 90 0.92 -8.91 24.97
C ASN A 90 -0.53 -8.97 24.48
N LEU A 91 -1.50 -8.83 25.38
CA LEU A 91 -2.91 -8.67 25.03
C LEU A 91 -3.12 -7.44 24.14
N LEU A 92 -2.59 -6.29 24.53
CA LEU A 92 -2.72 -5.07 23.74
C LEU A 92 -1.99 -5.18 22.41
N SER A 93 -0.79 -5.75 22.37
CA SER A 93 -0.06 -5.95 21.12
C SER A 93 -0.77 -6.90 20.19
N GLU A 94 -1.42 -7.97 20.68
CA GLU A 94 -2.22 -8.87 19.84
C GLU A 94 -3.49 -8.20 19.33
N LEU A 95 -4.20 -7.41 20.14
CA LEU A 95 -5.39 -6.67 19.68
C LEU A 95 -5.02 -5.62 18.62
N LEU A 96 -3.91 -4.90 18.83
CA LEU A 96 -3.38 -3.88 17.90
C LEU A 96 -2.67 -4.50 16.68
N ALA A 97 -2.15 -5.72 16.77
CA ALA A 97 -1.54 -6.42 15.63
C ALA A 97 -2.57 -7.23 14.83
N ALA A 98 -3.69 -7.62 15.45
CA ALA A 98 -4.85 -8.22 14.77
C ALA A 98 -5.57 -7.19 13.87
N GLU A 99 -5.36 -5.90 14.09
CA GLU A 99 -5.32 -4.91 13.02
C GLU A 99 -4.01 -5.16 12.25
N GLY A 100 -4.07 -6.00 11.20
CA GLY A 100 -2.93 -6.17 10.31
C GLY A 100 -2.56 -4.80 9.73
N SER A 101 -1.61 -4.12 10.38
CA SER A 101 -1.36 -2.69 10.27
C SER A 101 -2.61 -1.82 10.54
N LEU A 102 -2.44 -0.68 11.23
CA LEU A 102 -3.33 0.50 11.13
C LEU A 102 -3.49 1.04 9.68
N PHE A 103 -2.91 0.32 8.72
CA PHE A 103 -2.75 0.58 7.33
C PHE A 103 -3.00 -0.75 6.61
N PRO A 104 -4.16 -1.02 6.01
CA PRO A 104 -4.49 -2.33 5.43
C PRO A 104 -3.41 -2.78 4.43
N GLU A 105 -2.46 -3.60 4.87
CA GLU A 105 -1.25 -3.96 4.10
C GLU A 105 -1.50 -5.20 3.24
N ASN A 106 -2.52 -5.98 3.59
CA ASN A 106 -2.76 -7.32 3.05
C ASN A 106 -4.10 -7.51 2.33
N ARG A 107 -4.81 -6.44 1.95
CA ARG A 107 -6.13 -6.58 1.30
C ARG A 107 -6.24 -6.07 -0.13
N THR A 108 -5.27 -5.34 -0.64
CA THR A 108 -5.31 -4.87 -2.02
C THR A 108 -4.17 -5.48 -2.81
N SER A 109 -4.52 -6.23 -3.87
CA SER A 109 -3.61 -6.58 -4.98
C SER A 109 -2.98 -5.35 -5.65
N LEU A 110 -3.34 -4.15 -5.18
CA LEU A 110 -2.89 -2.87 -5.66
C LEU A 110 -1.44 -2.60 -5.24
N ALA A 111 -1.01 -3.00 -4.04
CA ALA A 111 0.40 -2.84 -3.62
C ALA A 111 1.35 -3.62 -4.56
N ASP A 112 0.96 -4.84 -4.93
CA ASP A 112 1.71 -5.68 -5.90
C ASP A 112 1.64 -5.15 -7.33
N LYS A 113 0.59 -4.40 -7.67
CA LYS A 113 0.37 -3.80 -9.00
C LYS A 113 0.80 -2.34 -9.08
N ILE A 114 1.26 -1.74 -7.99
CA ILE A 114 1.58 -0.32 -7.94
C ILE A 114 2.83 -0.01 -8.76
N GLU A 115 3.82 -0.90 -8.73
CA GLU A 115 5.08 -0.74 -9.46
C GLU A 115 4.86 -0.70 -10.98
N PRO A 116 4.13 -1.64 -11.62
CA PRO A 116 3.86 -1.54 -13.06
C PRO A 116 2.99 -0.33 -13.42
N ILE A 117 2.06 0.11 -12.56
CA ILE A 117 1.26 1.32 -12.80
C ILE A 117 2.15 2.57 -12.70
N LEU A 118 3.03 2.65 -11.69
CA LEU A 118 3.98 3.75 -11.54
C LEU A 118 4.96 3.83 -12.71
N ILE A 119 5.45 2.69 -13.24
CA ILE A 119 6.32 2.69 -14.43
C ILE A 119 5.61 3.31 -15.65
N ASP A 120 4.32 3.02 -15.81
CA ASP A 120 3.49 3.59 -16.88
C ASP A 120 3.29 5.10 -16.69
N VAL A 121 3.02 5.55 -15.45
CA VAL A 121 2.82 6.98 -15.12
C VAL A 121 4.12 7.79 -15.16
N VAL A 122 5.26 7.20 -14.77
CA VAL A 122 6.59 7.82 -14.87
C VAL A 122 7.00 8.05 -16.33
N GLY A 123 6.27 7.48 -17.29
CA GLY A 123 6.47 7.78 -18.70
C GLY A 123 7.78 7.20 -19.23
N VAL A 124 8.30 6.13 -18.62
CA VAL A 124 9.39 5.35 -19.22
C VAL A 124 8.80 4.63 -20.43
N THR A 125 8.70 5.34 -21.55
CA THR A 125 8.20 4.77 -22.79
C THR A 125 9.19 3.72 -23.26
N VAL A 126 8.92 2.45 -22.95
CA VAL A 126 9.66 1.35 -23.53
C VAL A 126 9.39 1.42 -25.04
N PRO A 127 10.42 1.58 -25.90
CA PRO A 127 10.22 1.70 -27.32
C PRO A 127 9.38 0.52 -27.83
N ARG A 128 8.26 0.81 -28.49
CA ARG A 128 7.32 -0.22 -28.99
C ARG A 128 8.12 -1.29 -29.74
N PHE A 129 7.91 -2.58 -29.43
CA PHE A 129 8.68 -3.70 -29.97
C PHE A 129 8.92 -3.64 -31.49
N GLY A 130 7.92 -3.16 -32.25
CA GLY A 130 8.03 -2.96 -33.69
C GLY A 130 9.15 -2.01 -34.12
N HIS A 131 9.45 -0.94 -33.38
CA HIS A 131 10.55 -0.04 -33.70
C HIS A 131 11.92 -0.69 -33.48
N VAL A 132 12.07 -1.45 -32.38
CA VAL A 132 13.30 -2.20 -32.10
C VAL A 132 13.53 -3.28 -33.17
N ALA A 133 12.47 -4.02 -33.52
CA ALA A 133 12.51 -5.02 -34.57
C ALA A 133 12.82 -4.40 -35.95
N ALA A 134 12.20 -3.26 -36.30
CA ALA A 134 12.47 -2.55 -37.54
C ALA A 134 13.90 -2.01 -37.60
N PHE A 135 14.45 -1.52 -36.48
CA PHE A 135 15.84 -1.07 -36.40
C PHE A 135 16.83 -2.24 -36.61
N LEU A 136 16.59 -3.39 -35.97
CA LEU A 136 17.39 -4.60 -36.16
C LEU A 136 17.30 -5.12 -37.60
N LEU A 137 16.09 -5.16 -38.19
CA LEU A 137 15.88 -5.57 -39.57
C LEU A 137 16.54 -4.61 -40.56
N SER A 138 16.47 -3.30 -40.30
CA SER A 138 17.18 -2.28 -41.09
C SER A 138 18.70 -2.52 -41.06
N TYR A 139 19.27 -2.76 -39.87
CA TYR A 139 20.69 -3.07 -39.72
C TYR A 139 21.09 -4.34 -40.50
N LEU A 140 20.33 -5.43 -40.35
CA LEU A 140 20.54 -6.65 -41.14
C LEU A 140 20.38 -6.40 -42.64
N GLY A 141 19.41 -5.59 -43.04
CA GLY A 141 19.19 -5.18 -44.42
C GLY A 141 20.39 -4.44 -45.00
N VAL A 142 20.96 -3.49 -44.26
CA VAL A 142 22.19 -2.76 -44.65
C VAL A 142 23.36 -3.72 -44.84
N VAL A 143 23.55 -4.66 -43.91
CA VAL A 143 24.62 -5.67 -44.00
C VAL A 143 24.42 -6.59 -45.22
N ILE A 144 23.21 -7.11 -45.42
CA ILE A 144 22.88 -8.01 -46.52
C ILE A 144 23.01 -7.29 -47.86
N LEU A 145 22.46 -6.09 -47.99
CA LEU A 145 22.51 -5.28 -49.21
C LEU A 145 23.96 -4.91 -49.56
N SER A 146 24.78 -4.60 -48.55
CA SER A 146 26.22 -4.37 -48.72
C SER A 146 26.91 -5.62 -49.26
N CYS A 147 26.69 -6.79 -48.67
CA CYS A 147 27.24 -8.04 -49.18
C CYS A 147 26.81 -8.33 -50.62
N ILE A 148 25.54 -8.08 -50.98
CA ILE A 148 25.02 -8.29 -52.33
C ILE A 148 25.70 -7.34 -53.33
N ILE A 149 25.75 -6.03 -53.06
CA ILE A 149 26.36 -5.03 -53.94
C ILE A 149 27.84 -5.34 -54.20
N PHE A 150 28.60 -5.68 -53.15
CA PHE A 150 30.03 -5.98 -53.26
C PHE A 150 30.32 -7.34 -53.90
N ARG A 151 29.41 -8.31 -53.75
CA ARG A 151 29.45 -9.58 -54.49
C ARG A 151 29.21 -9.37 -55.98
N PHE A 152 28.25 -8.53 -56.36
CA PHE A 152 28.02 -8.16 -57.76
C PHE A 152 29.20 -7.39 -58.36
N ARG A 153 29.91 -6.59 -57.57
CA ARG A 153 31.15 -5.89 -57.99
C ARG A 153 32.42 -6.73 -57.95
N LYS A 154 32.32 -8.04 -57.70
CA LYS A 154 33.45 -9.00 -57.61
C LYS A 154 34.56 -8.60 -56.62
N ARG A 155 34.26 -7.76 -55.62
CA ARG A 155 35.20 -7.36 -54.56
C ARG A 155 34.58 -7.58 -53.18
N PRO A 156 34.35 -8.84 -52.77
CA PRO A 156 33.67 -9.18 -51.52
C PRO A 156 34.47 -8.75 -50.27
N GLU A 157 35.79 -8.60 -50.41
CA GLU A 157 36.73 -8.16 -49.38
C GLU A 157 36.45 -6.73 -48.89
N LEU A 158 35.89 -5.84 -49.73
CA LEU A 158 35.50 -4.49 -49.30
C LEU A 158 34.24 -4.48 -48.43
N ALA A 159 33.42 -5.54 -48.44
CA ALA A 159 32.25 -5.65 -47.56
C ALA A 159 32.66 -5.74 -46.09
N TRP A 160 33.85 -6.26 -45.80
CA TRP A 160 34.40 -6.34 -44.44
C TRP A 160 34.78 -4.96 -43.89
N LEU A 161 34.99 -3.95 -44.74
CA LEU A 161 35.27 -2.57 -44.32
C LEU A 161 34.00 -1.83 -43.85
N ILE A 162 32.81 -2.30 -44.25
CA ILE A 162 31.53 -1.67 -43.88
C ILE A 162 31.14 -2.01 -42.45
N PHE A 163 31.44 -3.24 -41.99
CA PHE A 163 31.18 -3.66 -40.62
C PHE A 163 31.73 -2.71 -39.55
N PRO A 164 33.02 -2.34 -39.54
CA PRO A 164 33.58 -1.45 -38.53
C PRO A 164 33.01 -0.02 -38.58
N VAL A 165 32.35 0.38 -39.67
CA VAL A 165 31.71 1.71 -39.79
C VAL A 165 30.23 1.66 -39.44
N ALA A 166 29.51 0.63 -39.89
CA ALA A 166 28.07 0.49 -39.69
C ALA A 166 27.71 0.23 -38.22
N VAL A 167 28.52 -0.56 -37.50
CA VAL A 167 28.31 -0.88 -36.08
C VAL A 167 28.32 0.38 -35.20
N PRO A 168 29.37 1.23 -35.20
CA PRO A 168 29.39 2.43 -34.35
C PRO A 168 28.32 3.46 -34.72
N ILE A 169 27.95 3.55 -36.00
CA ILE A 169 26.83 4.41 -36.43
C ILE A 169 25.51 3.88 -35.86
N ALA A 170 25.24 2.58 -35.94
CA ALA A 170 24.05 1.97 -35.37
C ALA A 170 24.00 2.14 -33.83
N ILE A 171 25.13 1.95 -33.15
CA ILE A 171 25.24 2.19 -31.70
C ILE A 171 24.94 3.67 -31.38
N SER A 172 25.49 4.61 -32.16
CA SER A 172 25.23 6.04 -31.96
C SER A 172 23.76 6.41 -32.15
N ILE A 173 23.11 5.87 -33.19
CA ILE A 173 21.68 6.10 -33.45
C ILE A 173 20.83 5.49 -32.34
N ALA A 174 21.12 4.26 -31.92
CA ALA A 174 20.40 3.60 -30.83
C ALA A 174 20.56 4.36 -29.51
N TYR A 175 21.76 4.87 -29.22
CA TYR A 175 22.03 5.68 -28.04
C TYR A 175 21.25 7.00 -28.08
N GLN A 176 21.25 7.70 -29.21
CA GLN A 176 20.49 8.94 -29.39
C GLN A 176 18.98 8.71 -29.28
N MET A 177 18.44 7.64 -29.87
CA MET A 177 17.02 7.28 -29.72
C MET A 177 16.66 6.96 -28.26
N GLY A 178 17.55 6.29 -27.53
CA GLY A 178 17.38 6.02 -26.11
C GLY A 178 17.40 7.29 -25.24
N GLN A 179 18.19 8.30 -25.61
CA GLN A 179 18.22 9.60 -24.93
C GLN A 179 16.95 10.41 -25.19
N VAL A 180 16.46 10.43 -26.43
CA VAL A 180 15.23 11.16 -26.79
C VAL A 180 13.98 10.53 -26.16
N GLY A 181 13.96 9.22 -25.99
CA GLY A 181 12.86 8.51 -25.32
C GLY A 181 12.85 8.62 -23.79
N LYS A 182 13.92 9.15 -23.17
CA LYS A 182 14.04 9.25 -21.71
C LYS A 182 13.33 10.46 -21.10
N GLY A 183 12.61 11.27 -21.90
CA GLY A 183 12.03 12.53 -21.42
C GLY A 183 13.12 13.51 -20.99
N GLU A 184 12.73 14.70 -20.55
CA GLU A 184 13.68 15.67 -20.01
C GLU A 184 14.56 14.99 -18.95
N THR A 185 15.88 15.22 -19.01
CA THR A 185 16.93 14.58 -18.19
C THR A 185 16.82 14.81 -16.67
N GLY A 186 15.66 15.26 -16.20
CA GLY A 186 15.34 15.52 -14.81
C GLY A 186 14.77 14.30 -14.09
N LEU A 187 14.91 14.31 -12.77
CA LEU A 187 14.21 13.41 -11.85
C LEU A 187 12.72 13.35 -12.20
N SER A 188 12.22 12.17 -12.55
CA SER A 188 10.80 11.95 -12.77
C SER A 188 10.15 11.47 -11.48
N VAL A 189 9.10 12.16 -11.05
CA VAL A 189 8.33 11.86 -9.85
C VAL A 189 6.90 11.56 -10.27
N SER A 190 6.37 10.43 -9.83
CA SER A 190 4.97 10.07 -10.05
C SER A 190 4.31 9.73 -8.73
N GLU A 191 3.10 10.22 -8.55
CA GLU A 191 2.32 10.01 -7.34
C GLU A 191 1.00 9.32 -7.68
N ILE A 192 0.67 8.29 -6.92
CA ILE A 192 -0.64 7.65 -6.95
C ILE A 192 -1.13 7.56 -5.53
N SER A 193 -2.30 8.12 -5.24
CA SER A 193 -2.93 8.02 -3.94
C SER A 193 -4.30 7.36 -4.02
N VAL A 194 -4.61 6.56 -3.00
CA VAL A 194 -5.90 5.92 -2.82
C VAL A 194 -6.47 6.41 -1.51
N THR A 195 -7.60 7.12 -1.59
CA THR A 195 -8.30 7.65 -0.42
C THR A 195 -9.57 6.86 -0.15
N GLU A 196 -9.70 6.36 1.07
CA GLU A 196 -10.90 5.73 1.57
C GLU A 196 -11.70 6.73 2.41
N LEU A 197 -12.94 7.01 2.00
CA LEU A 197 -13.88 7.87 2.70
C LEU A 197 -15.03 7.06 3.29
N SER A 198 -15.48 7.45 4.48
CA SER A 198 -16.73 6.95 5.06
C SER A 198 -17.91 7.87 4.68
N PRO A 199 -19.13 7.34 4.54
CA PRO A 199 -20.31 8.15 4.20
C PRO A 199 -20.49 9.32 5.17
N GLY A 200 -20.68 10.54 4.64
CA GLY A 200 -20.88 11.76 5.43
C GLY A 200 -19.64 12.30 6.14
N TYR A 201 -18.47 11.69 5.95
CA TYR A 201 -17.20 12.20 6.47
C TYR A 201 -16.34 12.78 5.34
N GLY A 202 -15.93 14.03 5.53
CA GLY A 202 -15.05 14.75 4.60
C GLY A 202 -13.56 14.42 4.75
N GLN A 203 -13.19 13.64 5.76
CA GLN A 203 -11.80 13.21 5.97
C GLN A 203 -11.70 11.71 5.78
N GLY A 204 -10.67 11.29 5.07
CA GLY A 204 -10.42 9.90 4.72
C GLY A 204 -8.98 9.50 4.91
N MET A 205 -8.75 8.21 5.14
CA MET A 205 -7.39 7.67 5.14
C MET A 205 -6.92 7.56 3.69
N SER A 206 -5.81 8.22 3.38
CA SER A 206 -5.18 8.20 2.07
C SER A 206 -3.85 7.47 2.13
N ARG A 207 -3.64 6.53 1.21
CA ARG A 207 -2.35 5.89 0.99
C ARG A 207 -1.78 6.36 -0.33
N GLY A 208 -0.64 7.04 -0.25
CA GLY A 208 0.10 7.48 -1.41
C GLY A 208 1.30 6.58 -1.71
N TYR A 209 1.62 6.49 -2.99
CA TYR A 209 2.80 5.83 -3.53
C TYR A 209 3.53 6.81 -4.43
N LEU A 210 4.79 7.09 -4.10
CA LEU A 210 5.68 7.90 -4.90
C LEU A 210 6.68 7.01 -5.62
N GLY A 211 6.75 7.13 -6.93
CA GLY A 211 7.78 6.56 -7.78
C GLY A 211 8.83 7.62 -8.12
N PHE A 212 10.09 7.34 -7.82
CA PHE A 212 11.23 8.18 -8.18
C PHE A 212 12.08 7.48 -9.23
N PHE A 213 12.27 8.11 -10.38
CA PHE A 213 13.16 7.62 -11.42
C PHE A 213 14.24 8.65 -11.74
N SER A 214 15.51 8.24 -11.64
CA SER A 214 16.67 9.06 -11.96
C SER A 214 17.51 8.36 -13.04
N PRO A 215 17.68 8.95 -14.24
CA PRO A 215 18.53 8.38 -15.28
C PRO A 215 19.99 8.22 -14.86
N ASP A 216 20.55 9.24 -14.19
CA ASP A 216 21.99 9.33 -13.86
C ASP A 216 22.30 8.93 -12.41
N GLY A 217 21.26 8.76 -11.58
CA GLY A 217 21.40 8.57 -10.15
C GLY A 217 21.69 9.89 -9.43
N LEU A 218 21.07 10.10 -8.26
CA LEU A 218 21.26 11.31 -7.47
C LEU A 218 21.01 11.05 -5.99
N THR A 219 21.66 11.84 -5.14
CA THR A 219 21.35 11.90 -3.71
C THR A 219 20.65 13.23 -3.45
N THR A 220 19.43 13.18 -2.93
CA THR A 220 18.65 14.39 -2.63
C THR A 220 17.89 14.25 -1.32
N SER A 221 17.38 15.37 -0.83
CA SER A 221 16.40 15.40 0.25
C SER A 221 15.02 15.71 -0.30
N ILE A 222 13.99 15.06 0.23
CA ILE A 222 12.60 15.26 -0.15
C ILE A 222 11.85 15.80 1.05
N THR A 223 11.23 16.97 0.89
CA THR A 223 10.36 17.57 1.91
C THR A 223 8.92 17.49 1.43
N PHE A 224 8.07 16.93 2.27
CA PHE A 224 6.64 16.82 2.04
C PHE A 224 5.96 18.03 2.65
N ASN A 225 5.15 18.73 1.86
CA ASN A 225 4.43 19.93 2.30
C ASN A 225 3.23 19.62 3.20
N GLU A 226 2.88 18.34 3.38
CA GLU A 226 1.76 17.92 4.21
C GLU A 226 2.25 17.44 5.59
N PRO A 227 1.84 18.10 6.69
CA PRO A 227 2.29 17.77 8.05
C PRO A 227 1.74 16.44 8.57
N THR A 228 0.68 15.94 7.93
CA THR A 228 -0.04 14.70 8.28
C THR A 228 0.50 13.47 7.56
N CYS A 229 1.59 13.60 6.79
CA CYS A 229 2.27 12.49 6.13
C CYS A 229 3.08 11.67 7.15
N TYR A 230 2.81 10.37 7.24
CA TYR A 230 3.53 9.45 8.12
C TYR A 230 4.42 8.51 7.30
N GLY A 231 5.73 8.63 7.54
CA GLY A 231 6.84 7.68 7.32
C GLY A 231 6.83 6.82 6.04
N PRO A 232 7.85 6.90 5.16
CA PRO A 232 7.94 6.02 4.03
C PRO A 232 8.24 4.59 4.50
N ARG A 233 7.38 3.65 4.12
CA ARG A 233 7.79 2.23 4.12
C ARG A 233 8.33 1.89 2.74
N PRO A 234 9.42 1.10 2.65
CA PRO A 234 9.74 0.48 1.37
C PRO A 234 8.54 -0.36 0.95
N SER A 235 8.03 -0.17 -0.27
CA SER A 235 6.84 -0.88 -0.78
C SER A 235 7.03 -2.40 -0.84
N ARG A 236 8.28 -2.88 -0.72
CA ARG A 236 8.64 -4.29 -0.70
C ARG A 236 9.53 -4.58 0.51
N VAL A 237 9.00 -5.34 1.47
CA VAL A 237 9.84 -5.98 2.50
C VAL A 237 10.56 -7.15 1.82
N ILE A 238 11.81 -6.95 1.40
CA ILE A 238 12.66 -8.05 0.90
C ILE A 238 13.12 -8.83 2.14
N PRO A 239 12.71 -10.10 2.33
CA PRO A 239 12.95 -10.82 3.58
C PRO A 239 14.43 -11.11 3.90
N GLU A 240 15.36 -10.95 2.95
CA GLU A 240 16.68 -11.57 3.04
C GLU A 240 17.91 -10.65 3.15
N ARG A 241 17.80 -9.34 3.37
CA ARG A 241 18.99 -8.50 3.68
C ARG A 241 18.70 -7.29 4.57
N PRO A 242 19.23 -7.24 5.81
CA PRO A 242 19.71 -5.98 6.37
C PRO A 242 21.10 -5.65 5.77
N PRO A 243 21.53 -4.37 5.74
CA PRO A 243 21.13 -3.34 6.68
C PRO A 243 19.98 -2.53 6.10
N PHE A 244 18.97 -2.26 6.91
CA PHE A 244 18.17 -1.07 6.70
C PHE A 244 19.15 0.09 6.58
N ARG A 245 19.29 0.68 5.39
CA ARG A 245 20.01 1.93 5.27
C ARG A 245 19.18 2.92 6.06
N LEU A 246 19.70 3.37 7.19
CA LEU A 246 19.04 4.33 8.06
C LEU A 246 18.75 5.57 7.21
N ILE A 247 17.49 5.75 6.84
CA ILE A 247 17.03 7.01 6.27
C ILE A 247 16.80 7.91 7.47
N GLU A 248 17.55 9.00 7.56
CA GLU A 248 17.33 9.99 8.59
C GLU A 248 16.03 10.73 8.27
N VAL A 249 15.05 10.50 9.14
CA VAL A 249 13.75 11.15 9.07
C VAL A 249 13.76 12.28 10.09
N GLN A 250 13.62 13.51 9.62
CA GLN A 250 13.42 14.67 10.49
C GLN A 250 11.95 15.10 10.38
N GLN A 251 11.25 15.02 11.49
CA GLN A 251 9.84 15.42 11.60
C GLN A 251 9.77 16.60 12.58
N GLU A 252 9.87 17.82 12.05
CA GLU A 252 9.66 19.07 12.80
C GLU A 252 8.23 19.59 12.58
N VAL A 253 8.02 20.31 11.47
CA VAL A 253 6.70 20.78 11.00
C VAL A 253 6.33 20.12 9.67
N LEU A 254 7.34 19.85 8.84
CA LEU A 254 7.21 19.15 7.57
C LEU A 254 8.04 17.87 7.62
N PHE A 255 7.52 16.82 6.99
CA PHE A 255 8.18 15.54 6.92
C PHE A 255 9.32 15.61 5.88
N THR A 256 10.58 15.41 6.31
CA THR A 256 11.74 15.45 5.41
C THR A 256 12.52 14.14 5.42
N LEU A 257 12.74 13.58 4.24
CA LEU A 257 13.64 12.46 3.98
C LEU A 257 14.99 13.01 3.54
N LYS A 258 16.00 12.85 4.38
CA LYS A 258 17.37 13.24 4.04
C LYS A 258 18.12 12.11 3.35
N ASP A 259 19.06 12.50 2.48
CA ASP A 259 20.04 11.62 1.85
C ASP A 259 19.44 10.42 1.09
N LEU A 260 18.29 10.62 0.46
CA LEU A 260 17.69 9.60 -0.40
C LEU A 260 18.58 9.41 -1.64
N THR A 261 19.28 8.29 -1.69
CA THR A 261 20.11 7.90 -2.83
C THR A 261 19.28 7.13 -3.85
N LEU A 262 18.96 7.77 -4.98
CA LEU A 262 18.32 7.15 -6.13
C LEU A 262 19.38 6.51 -7.03
N LYS A 263 19.21 5.24 -7.36
CA LYS A 263 20.12 4.53 -8.28
C LYS A 263 19.80 4.89 -9.72
N ALA A 264 20.85 5.06 -10.52
CA ALA A 264 20.74 5.30 -11.96
C ALA A 264 19.90 4.21 -12.63
N GLY A 265 18.91 4.63 -13.43
CA GLY A 265 18.05 3.74 -14.22
C GLY A 265 17.15 2.84 -13.39
N THR A 266 16.95 3.10 -12.10
CA THR A 266 16.06 2.30 -11.23
C THR A 266 14.88 3.13 -10.77
N LEU A 267 13.68 2.56 -10.84
CA LEU A 267 12.50 3.12 -10.17
C LEU A 267 12.56 2.76 -8.68
N GLN A 268 12.57 3.76 -7.82
CA GLN A 268 12.47 3.57 -6.38
C GLN A 268 11.11 4.04 -5.89
N THR A 269 10.38 3.13 -5.24
CA THR A 269 9.02 3.42 -4.75
C THR A 269 9.01 3.60 -3.23
N LEU A 270 8.35 4.66 -2.77
CA LEU A 270 8.07 4.90 -1.35
C LEU A 270 6.55 4.94 -1.15
N SER A 271 6.05 4.27 -0.11
CA SER A 271 4.64 4.38 0.29
C SER A 271 4.52 5.23 1.54
N PHE A 272 3.51 6.10 1.58
CA PHE A 272 3.21 6.94 2.73
C PHE A 272 1.72 6.89 3.02
N ASN A 273 1.37 7.18 4.27
CA ASN A 273 -0.03 7.31 4.67
C ASN A 273 -0.29 8.74 5.14
N ASN A 274 -1.44 9.26 4.79
CA ASN A 274 -1.91 10.58 5.18
C ASN A 274 -3.42 10.56 5.44
N ILE A 275 -3.94 11.53 6.18
CA ILE A 275 -5.35 11.86 6.24
C ILE A 275 -5.62 12.93 5.18
N ALA A 276 -6.40 12.59 4.16
CA ALA A 276 -6.83 13.53 3.13
C ALA A 276 -8.15 14.18 3.52
N SER A 277 -8.24 15.51 3.37
CA SER A 277 -9.47 16.28 3.56
C SER A 277 -10.11 16.57 2.21
N LEU A 278 -11.23 15.91 1.93
CA LEU A 278 -11.99 15.96 0.69
C LEU A 278 -13.36 16.62 0.93
N GLY A 279 -13.36 17.88 1.38
CA GLY A 279 -14.58 18.68 1.52
C GLY A 279 -15.61 18.08 2.48
N GLU A 280 -16.85 17.87 2.02
CA GLU A 280 -17.91 17.18 2.78
C GLU A 280 -18.01 15.68 2.44
N GLY A 281 -17.07 15.15 1.65
CA GLY A 281 -17.02 13.73 1.30
C GLY A 281 -18.00 13.33 0.20
N ILE A 282 -18.35 12.04 0.17
CA ILE A 282 -19.33 11.47 -0.75
C ILE A 282 -20.49 10.96 0.10
N ASP A 283 -21.70 11.34 -0.31
CA ASP A 283 -22.94 10.90 0.32
C ASP A 283 -23.72 10.02 -0.66
N GLY A 284 -24.46 9.05 -0.16
CA GLY A 284 -25.12 8.08 -1.02
C GLY A 284 -26.24 7.33 -0.33
N GLU A 285 -27.43 7.40 -0.91
CA GLU A 285 -28.56 6.57 -0.52
C GLU A 285 -28.75 5.49 -1.59
N ILE A 286 -28.54 4.24 -1.21
CA ILE A 286 -28.58 3.11 -2.12
C ILE A 286 -29.49 2.03 -1.52
N ALA A 287 -30.49 1.60 -2.30
CA ALA A 287 -31.44 0.58 -1.93
C ALA A 287 -31.34 -0.61 -2.91
N LEU A 288 -31.43 -1.82 -2.36
CA LEU A 288 -31.53 -3.04 -3.16
C LEU A 288 -33.01 -3.27 -3.50
N THR A 289 -33.35 -3.18 -4.79
CA THR A 289 -34.69 -3.47 -5.30
C THR A 289 -34.71 -4.80 -6.06
N LYS A 290 -35.89 -5.31 -6.40
CA LYS A 290 -36.05 -6.57 -7.17
C LYS A 290 -35.41 -6.50 -8.56
N ASP A 291 -35.23 -5.30 -9.11
CA ASP A 291 -34.65 -5.05 -10.43
C ASP A 291 -33.17 -4.62 -10.36
N GLY A 292 -32.58 -4.59 -9.15
CA GLY A 292 -31.18 -4.27 -8.92
C GLY A 292 -30.95 -3.17 -7.89
N LEU A 293 -29.71 -2.69 -7.83
CA LEU A 293 -29.29 -1.57 -6.97
C LEU A 293 -29.78 -0.25 -7.57
N VAL A 294 -30.60 0.48 -6.80
CA VAL A 294 -31.09 1.81 -7.17
C VAL A 294 -30.73 2.79 -6.07
N GLY A 295 -30.16 3.92 -6.43
CA GLY A 295 -29.73 4.92 -5.45
C GLY A 295 -29.24 6.21 -6.07
N GLN A 296 -29.00 7.20 -5.22
CA GLN A 296 -28.42 8.48 -5.57
C GLN A 296 -27.10 8.65 -4.82
N ILE A 297 -26.03 8.96 -5.55
CA ILE A 297 -24.72 9.31 -4.99
C ILE A 297 -24.47 10.79 -5.25
N THR A 298 -24.17 11.54 -4.20
CA THR A 298 -23.87 12.97 -4.25
C THR A 298 -22.39 13.19 -3.91
N ASN A 299 -21.63 13.65 -4.88
CA ASN A 299 -20.24 14.04 -4.67
C ASN A 299 -20.16 15.45 -4.07
N ARG A 300 -19.63 15.57 -2.86
CA ARG A 300 -19.39 16.85 -2.18
C ARG A 300 -17.90 17.06 -1.84
N THR A 301 -17.02 16.35 -2.54
CA THR A 301 -15.57 16.42 -2.31
C THR A 301 -14.90 17.65 -2.91
N GLY A 302 -15.61 18.38 -3.78
CA GLY A 302 -15.05 19.49 -4.57
C GLY A 302 -14.16 19.04 -5.75
N GLN A 303 -13.98 17.73 -5.94
CA GLN A 303 -13.21 17.14 -7.03
C GLN A 303 -14.14 16.60 -8.13
N GLN A 304 -13.68 16.59 -9.38
CA GLN A 304 -14.39 15.89 -10.46
C GLN A 304 -14.14 14.39 -10.34
N LEU A 305 -15.21 13.59 -10.46
CA LEU A 305 -15.11 12.13 -10.47
C LEU A 305 -15.20 11.63 -11.91
N ASP A 306 -14.20 10.86 -12.33
CA ASP A 306 -14.16 10.19 -13.63
C ASP A 306 -14.02 8.67 -13.42
N GLY A 307 -14.69 7.87 -14.26
CA GLY A 307 -14.56 6.41 -14.25
C GLY A 307 -15.16 5.70 -13.02
N CYS A 308 -16.27 6.21 -12.49
CA CYS A 308 -16.91 5.66 -11.28
C CYS A 308 -17.38 4.21 -11.45
N LEU A 309 -17.11 3.37 -10.45
CA LEU A 309 -17.51 1.97 -10.38
C LEU A 309 -18.24 1.71 -9.06
N LEU A 310 -19.36 1.00 -9.11
CA LEU A 310 -20.09 0.53 -7.93
C LEU A 310 -19.81 -0.97 -7.75
N VAL A 311 -19.28 -1.35 -6.59
CA VAL A 311 -18.99 -2.75 -6.24
C VAL A 311 -19.84 -3.13 -5.03
N TYR A 312 -20.59 -4.22 -5.13
CA TYR A 312 -21.33 -4.82 -4.02
C TYR A 312 -20.84 -6.26 -3.83
N THR A 313 -20.61 -6.67 -2.58
CA THR A 313 -20.13 -8.01 -2.20
C THR A 313 -21.00 -8.61 -1.12
#